data_AF-A0A933NQ06-F1
#
_entry.id   AF-A0A933NQ06-F1
#
_cell.length_a   1.000
_cell.length_b   1.000
_cell.length_c   1.000
_cell.angle_alpha   90.00
_cell.angle_beta   90.00
_cell.angle_gamma   90.00
#
_symmetry.space_group_name_H-M   'P 1'
#
loop_
_entity.id
_entity.type
_entity.pdbx_description
1 polymer ?
#
loop_
_entity_poly.entity_id
_entity_poly.type
_entity_poly.pdbx_seq_one_letter_code
_entity_poly.pdbx_strand_id
1 'polypeptide(L)'
;MSDYQYYEFRTIDRRLDEKQLRELRRFSRRARITPTSFQIHYDWSDFRGDPKAMVEKYFDAFVYLASGGSRRLEFRFPKKLVDLKALKRYDTGGAVRLWTTRLHAILSFRHKFEQDEDAEGEGWLDSLVELRAALMAGDRRAAYLGWLMGVSLDDVSPESEEPPVPSGLDELTPALEGFVKFFRIDADLVAAAGSRSGAREEAAPTARELAAFIKAIPAAEKDALLLRAIKGDVPHLRAELLLSFEDSKPAPGKTARKKPEPRTAAELLAAADRRAGTRSARA
;
A
#
# COMPACT_ATOMS: atom_id res chain seq x y z
N MET A 1 25.94 19.95 -5.47
CA MET A 1 24.99 18.93 -5.95
C MET A 1 25.08 17.74 -5.01
N SER A 2 24.38 17.79 -3.88
CA SER A 2 24.40 16.73 -2.88
C SER A 2 23.68 15.48 -3.39
N ASP A 3 24.39 14.37 -3.45
CA ASP A 3 23.82 13.05 -3.70
C ASP A 3 23.20 12.55 -2.39
N TYR A 4 21.99 13.03 -2.10
CA TYR A 4 21.23 12.74 -0.89
C TYR A 4 20.45 11.44 -1.09
N GLN A 5 20.56 10.54 -0.13
CA GLN A 5 19.75 9.32 -0.08
C GLN A 5 19.18 9.13 1.31
N TYR A 6 17.88 8.89 1.42
CA TYR A 6 17.19 8.63 2.68
C TYR A 6 16.56 7.25 2.69
N TYR A 7 16.78 6.51 3.77
CA TYR A 7 16.23 5.18 4.01
C TYR A 7 15.56 5.16 5.37
N GLU A 8 14.30 4.75 5.41
CA GLU A 8 13.55 4.55 6.65
C GLU A 8 12.82 3.22 6.63
N PHE A 9 13.11 2.39 7.62
CA PHE A 9 12.46 1.10 7.84
C PHE A 9 11.72 1.11 9.17
N ARG A 10 10.59 0.42 9.23
CA ARG A 10 9.75 0.35 10.43
C ARG A 10 9.18 -1.04 10.67
N THR A 11 9.22 -1.47 11.92
CA THR A 11 8.39 -2.60 12.40
C THR A 11 7.11 -2.04 13.01
N ILE A 12 5.99 -2.68 12.70
CA ILE A 12 4.65 -2.29 13.13
C ILE A 12 4.07 -3.37 14.03
N ASP A 13 4.32 -4.63 13.70
CA ASP A 13 3.65 -5.76 14.35
C ASP A 13 4.38 -6.24 15.60
N ARG A 14 5.65 -5.85 15.73
CA ARG A 14 6.56 -6.31 16.78
C ARG A 14 7.66 -5.31 17.02
N ARG A 15 8.32 -5.45 18.17
CA ARG A 15 9.59 -4.78 18.44
C ARG A 15 10.75 -5.68 18.01
N LEU A 16 11.84 -5.06 17.58
CA LEU A 16 13.11 -5.71 17.33
C LEU A 16 13.76 -6.11 18.65
N ASP A 17 14.27 -7.34 18.72
CA ASP A 17 15.02 -7.82 19.87
C ASP A 17 16.47 -7.29 19.86
N GLU A 18 17.20 -7.45 20.97
CA GLU A 18 18.56 -6.94 21.07
C GLU A 18 19.54 -7.55 20.06
N LYS A 19 19.35 -8.83 19.69
CA LYS A 19 20.19 -9.49 18.71
C LYS A 19 19.97 -8.87 17.33
N GLN A 20 18.71 -8.63 16.95
CA GLN A 20 18.32 -7.97 15.72
C GLN A 20 18.87 -6.53 15.68
N LEU A 21 18.76 -5.78 16.79
CA LEU A 21 19.34 -4.43 16.89
C LEU A 21 20.86 -4.43 16.70
N ARG A 22 21.57 -5.38 17.30
CA ARG A 22 23.03 -5.56 17.10
C ARG A 22 23.38 -5.95 15.67
N GLU A 23 22.59 -6.81 15.02
CA GLU A 23 22.75 -7.16 13.61
C GLU A 23 22.56 -5.93 12.71
N LEU A 24 21.50 -5.15 12.93
CA LEU A 24 21.20 -3.95 12.15
C LEU A 24 22.29 -2.87 12.28
N ARG A 25 22.88 -2.72 13.48
CA ARG A 25 23.99 -1.79 13.72
C ARG A 25 25.22 -2.08 12.87
N ARG A 26 25.37 -3.29 12.31
CA ARG A 26 26.46 -3.65 11.40
C ARG A 26 26.31 -3.03 10.01
N PHE A 27 25.09 -2.72 9.57
CA PHE A 27 24.85 -2.12 8.25
C PHE A 27 25.25 -0.65 8.21
N SER A 28 25.05 0.08 9.30
CA SER A 28 25.57 1.44 9.43
C SER A 28 25.74 1.90 10.87
N ARG A 29 26.89 2.53 11.13
CA ARG A 29 27.18 3.21 12.40
C ARG A 29 26.40 4.52 12.56
N ARG A 30 26.01 5.16 11.44
CA ARG A 30 25.31 6.46 11.41
C ARG A 30 23.79 6.31 11.51
N ALA A 31 23.27 5.10 11.38
CA ALA A 31 21.82 4.88 11.43
C ALA A 31 21.27 5.19 12.83
N ARG A 32 20.15 5.91 12.88
CA ARG A 32 19.30 5.98 14.06
C ARG A 32 18.50 4.68 14.12
N ILE A 33 18.73 3.88 15.16
CA ILE A 33 18.07 2.58 15.33
C ILE A 33 17.32 2.59 16.66
N THR A 34 16.04 2.28 16.60
CA THR A 34 15.17 2.07 17.76
C THR A 34 14.61 0.65 17.72
N PRO A 35 13.92 0.18 18.77
CA PRO A 35 13.22 -1.10 18.74
C PRO A 35 12.14 -1.21 17.67
N THR A 36 11.76 -0.13 16.99
CA THR A 36 10.73 -0.16 15.93
C THR A 36 11.16 0.51 14.63
N SER A 37 12.35 1.12 14.55
CA SER A 37 12.78 1.83 13.36
C SER A 37 14.28 1.73 13.09
N PHE A 38 14.63 1.81 11.81
CA PHE A 38 15.99 2.01 11.33
C PHE A 38 15.95 3.13 10.31
N GLN A 39 16.61 4.24 10.60
CA GLN A 39 16.64 5.43 9.75
C GLN A 39 18.09 5.79 9.44
N ILE A 40 18.36 6.11 8.18
CA ILE A 40 19.67 6.60 7.76
C ILE A 40 19.54 7.51 6.55
N HIS A 41 20.29 8.60 6.55
CA HIS A 41 20.60 9.34 5.34
C HIS A 41 22.08 9.23 5.02
N TYR A 42 22.40 9.30 3.73
CA TYR A 42 23.75 9.40 3.22
C TYR A 42 23.88 10.63 2.34
N ASP A 43 25.05 11.24 2.45
CA ASP A 43 25.56 12.17 1.46
C ASP A 43 26.74 11.45 0.78
N TRP A 44 26.73 11.38 -0.56
CA TRP A 44 27.87 10.94 -1.39
C TRP A 44 28.32 9.47 -1.23
N SER A 45 27.49 8.60 -0.64
CA SER A 45 27.81 7.18 -0.49
C SER A 45 26.58 6.28 -0.46
N ASP A 46 26.75 5.05 -0.93
CA ASP A 46 25.64 4.08 -0.98
C ASP A 46 25.46 3.31 0.33
N PHE A 47 24.22 2.95 0.58
CA PHE A 47 23.85 2.07 1.69
C PHE A 47 24.45 0.67 1.50
N ARG A 48 25.12 0.16 2.54
CA ARG A 48 25.82 -1.14 2.50
C ARG A 48 24.91 -2.35 2.72
N GLY A 49 23.64 -2.14 3.05
CA GLY A 49 22.66 -3.22 3.22
C GLY A 49 21.89 -3.49 1.93
N ASP A 50 21.16 -4.60 1.89
CA ASP A 50 20.14 -4.85 0.88
C ASP A 50 18.76 -4.50 1.47
N PRO A 51 18.12 -3.38 1.04
CA PRO A 51 16.80 -3.01 1.52
C PRO A 51 15.76 -4.12 1.35
N LYS A 52 15.82 -4.89 0.26
CA LYS A 52 14.89 -6.00 0.01
C LYS A 52 15.04 -7.08 1.08
N ALA A 53 16.26 -7.53 1.34
CA ALA A 53 16.53 -8.51 2.40
C ALA A 53 16.14 -8.00 3.80
N MET A 54 16.33 -6.69 4.06
CA MET A 54 15.96 -6.08 5.34
C MET A 54 14.45 -6.05 5.56
N VAL A 55 13.67 -5.68 4.53
CA VAL A 55 12.20 -5.75 4.59
C VAL A 55 11.76 -7.20 4.79
N GLU A 56 12.26 -8.13 3.97
CA GLU A 56 11.86 -9.54 4.08
C GLU A 56 12.11 -10.15 5.47
N LYS A 57 13.23 -9.78 6.11
CA LYS A 57 13.67 -10.37 7.38
C LYS A 57 13.12 -9.65 8.62
N TYR A 58 13.13 -8.32 8.62
CA TYR A 58 12.94 -7.54 9.85
C TYR A 58 11.71 -6.63 9.82
N PHE A 59 11.50 -5.89 8.72
CA PHE A 59 10.64 -4.70 8.71
C PHE A 59 9.29 -4.90 8.02
N ASP A 60 8.29 -4.14 8.47
CA ASP A 60 6.92 -4.20 7.98
C ASP A 60 6.61 -3.10 6.94
N ALA A 61 7.35 -2.00 7.00
CA ALA A 61 7.28 -0.91 6.04
C ALA A 61 8.66 -0.32 5.76
N PHE A 62 8.82 0.22 4.55
CA PHE A 62 10.06 0.85 4.10
C PHE A 62 9.77 2.01 3.16
N VAL A 63 10.46 3.13 3.37
CA VAL A 63 10.51 4.28 2.46
C VAL A 63 11.96 4.53 2.07
N TYR A 64 12.16 4.82 0.79
CA TYR A 64 13.40 5.35 0.25
C TYR A 64 13.14 6.48 -0.73
N LEU A 65 13.99 7.49 -0.68
CA LEU A 65 14.07 8.53 -1.70
C LEU A 65 15.50 9.04 -1.86
N ALA A 66 15.83 9.53 -3.04
CA ALA A 66 17.13 10.12 -3.33
C ALA A 66 17.02 11.34 -4.23
N SER A 67 17.99 12.26 -4.14
CA SER A 67 18.04 13.45 -4.98
C SER A 67 18.19 13.15 -6.48
N GLY A 68 18.70 11.96 -6.81
CA GLY A 68 18.65 11.39 -8.17
C GLY A 68 17.26 10.90 -8.61
N GLY A 69 16.19 11.32 -7.95
CA GLY A 69 14.79 11.10 -8.34
C GLY A 69 14.20 9.73 -8.01
N SER A 70 14.96 8.80 -7.45
CA SER A 70 14.42 7.47 -7.11
C SER A 70 13.58 7.54 -5.85
N ARG A 71 12.33 7.05 -5.87
CA ARG A 71 11.43 6.90 -4.72
C ARG A 71 10.88 5.48 -4.63
N ARG A 72 10.76 4.94 -3.41
CA ARG A 72 10.26 3.58 -3.12
C ARG A 72 9.45 3.56 -1.84
N LEU A 73 8.33 2.86 -1.86
CA LEU A 73 7.52 2.51 -0.69
C LEU A 73 7.25 1.01 -0.71
N GLU A 74 7.45 0.34 0.41
CA GLU A 74 7.14 -1.09 0.53
C GLU A 74 6.36 -1.41 1.79
N PHE A 75 5.44 -2.35 1.66
CA PHE A 75 4.72 -2.93 2.76
C PHE A 75 4.82 -4.45 2.76
N ARG A 76 5.18 -5.01 3.91
CA ARG A 76 5.22 -6.45 4.16
C ARG A 76 4.03 -6.85 5.01
N PHE A 77 3.34 -7.91 4.58
CA PHE A 77 2.13 -8.42 5.21
C PHE A 77 2.30 -9.90 5.57
N PRO A 78 1.68 -10.39 6.66
CA PRO A 78 1.43 -11.81 6.80
C PRO A 78 0.57 -12.30 5.61
N LYS A 79 1.00 -13.37 4.93
CA LYS A 79 0.32 -13.85 3.70
C LYS A 79 -1.18 -14.08 3.87
N LYS A 80 -1.59 -14.55 5.06
CA LYS A 80 -2.98 -14.88 5.38
C LYS A 80 -3.90 -13.66 5.51
N LEU A 81 -3.34 -12.45 5.58
CA LEU A 81 -4.10 -11.21 5.79
C LEU A 81 -4.31 -10.40 4.50
N VAL A 82 -3.87 -10.93 3.35
CA VAL A 82 -3.99 -10.23 2.08
C VAL A 82 -4.44 -11.18 0.98
N ASP A 83 -5.35 -10.69 0.14
CA ASP A 83 -5.77 -11.40 -1.07
C ASP A 83 -4.69 -11.24 -2.16
N LEU A 84 -3.78 -12.22 -2.22
CA LEU A 84 -2.69 -12.23 -3.19
C LEU A 84 -3.18 -12.22 -4.64
N LYS A 85 -4.33 -12.87 -4.92
CA LYS A 85 -4.86 -12.93 -6.28
C LYS A 85 -5.39 -11.57 -6.70
N ALA A 86 -6.05 -10.84 -5.80
CA ALA A 86 -6.48 -9.48 -6.11
C ALA A 86 -5.30 -8.51 -6.21
N LEU A 87 -4.33 -8.58 -5.29
CA LEU A 87 -3.15 -7.71 -5.34
C LEU A 87 -2.29 -7.95 -6.59
N LYS A 88 -2.22 -9.19 -7.08
CA LYS A 88 -1.43 -9.52 -8.28
C LYS A 88 -1.92 -8.80 -9.54
N ARG A 89 -3.20 -8.38 -9.60
CA ARG A 89 -3.76 -7.63 -10.73
C ARG A 89 -3.14 -6.24 -10.89
N TYR A 90 -2.57 -5.69 -9.82
CA TYR A 90 -1.94 -4.38 -9.82
C TYR A 90 -0.42 -4.44 -10.05
N ASP A 91 0.17 -5.64 -10.16
CA ASP A 91 1.60 -5.81 -10.42
C ASP A 91 1.90 -5.46 -11.88
N THR A 92 2.64 -4.37 -12.09
CA THR A 92 2.99 -3.85 -13.42
C THR A 92 4.37 -4.31 -13.88
N GLY A 93 5.11 -5.07 -13.07
CA GLY A 93 6.48 -5.48 -13.41
C GLY A 93 7.56 -4.40 -13.20
N GLY A 94 7.17 -3.12 -13.12
CA GLY A 94 8.03 -1.98 -12.80
C GLY A 94 7.58 -1.25 -11.53
N ALA A 95 6.68 -0.29 -11.71
CA ALA A 95 6.11 0.63 -10.73
C ALA A 95 5.49 -0.06 -9.52
N VAL A 96 4.80 -1.17 -9.76
CA VAL A 96 4.25 -2.02 -8.70
C VAL A 96 4.84 -3.42 -8.84
N ARG A 97 5.29 -3.99 -7.72
CA ARG A 97 5.76 -5.37 -7.64
C ARG A 97 5.16 -6.08 -6.45
N LEU A 98 4.64 -7.28 -6.69
CA LEU A 98 4.20 -8.19 -5.65
C LEU A 98 5.11 -9.43 -5.65
N TRP A 99 5.73 -9.72 -4.52
CA TRP A 99 6.43 -10.99 -4.31
C TRP A 99 6.15 -11.56 -2.94
N THR A 100 6.58 -12.80 -2.73
CA THR A 100 6.33 -13.50 -1.48
C THR A 100 7.58 -14.19 -0.95
N THR A 101 7.66 -14.28 0.37
CA THR A 101 8.59 -15.16 1.10
C THR A 101 7.84 -16.40 1.56
N ARG A 102 8.37 -17.20 2.49
CA ARG A 102 7.61 -18.34 3.07
C ARG A 102 6.31 -17.88 3.74
N LEU A 103 6.38 -16.87 4.61
CA LEU A 103 5.28 -16.45 5.49
C LEU A 103 4.66 -15.10 5.13
N HIS A 104 5.35 -14.29 4.32
CA HIS A 104 4.95 -12.91 4.06
C HIS A 104 4.75 -12.65 2.56
N ALA A 105 3.95 -11.63 2.27
CA ALA A 105 3.85 -10.99 0.97
C ALA A 105 4.38 -9.57 1.08
N ILE A 106 4.99 -9.05 0.02
CA ILE A 106 5.51 -7.70 -0.03
C ILE A 106 4.99 -7.02 -1.28
N LEU A 107 4.38 -5.87 -1.11
CA LEU A 107 3.95 -4.97 -2.19
C LEU A 107 4.92 -3.78 -2.21
N SER A 108 5.62 -3.60 -3.33
CA SER A 108 6.52 -2.46 -3.56
C SER A 108 5.93 -1.54 -4.60
N PHE A 109 6.08 -0.25 -4.33
CA PHE A 109 5.82 0.86 -5.24
C PHE A 109 7.13 1.58 -5.51
N ARG A 110 7.44 1.89 -6.77
CA ARG A 110 8.67 2.57 -7.18
C ARG A 110 8.44 3.53 -8.33
N HIS A 111 9.12 4.65 -8.29
CA HIS A 111 9.16 5.62 -9.38
C HIS A 111 10.57 6.23 -9.42
N LYS A 112 11.13 6.44 -10.60
CA LYS A 112 12.36 7.18 -10.80
C LYS A 112 12.06 8.44 -11.62
N PHE A 113 12.13 9.59 -10.97
CA PHE A 113 12.15 10.90 -11.63
C PHE A 113 13.53 11.19 -12.24
N GLU A 114 13.61 12.20 -13.10
CA GLU A 114 14.89 12.66 -13.65
C GLU A 114 15.81 13.18 -12.53
N GLN A 115 15.30 14.09 -11.69
CA GLN A 115 15.97 14.63 -10.50
C GLN A 115 14.94 15.06 -9.45
N ASP A 116 15.39 15.20 -8.20
CA ASP A 116 14.59 15.63 -7.05
C ASP A 116 15.48 16.39 -6.05
N GLU A 117 15.95 17.58 -6.42
CA GLU A 117 16.92 18.33 -5.62
C GLU A 117 16.41 18.72 -4.23
N ASP A 118 15.09 18.88 -4.08
CA ASP A 118 14.39 19.19 -2.83
C ASP A 118 13.95 17.92 -2.06
N ALA A 119 14.59 16.78 -2.33
CA ALA A 119 14.27 15.51 -1.70
C ALA A 119 14.54 15.55 -0.19
N GLU A 120 13.47 15.67 0.60
CA GLU A 120 13.50 15.54 2.07
C GLU A 120 12.74 14.28 2.50
N GLY A 121 13.40 13.42 3.26
CA GLY A 121 12.87 12.08 3.53
C GLY A 121 12.04 11.91 4.80
N GLU A 122 12.23 12.77 5.81
CA GLU A 122 11.56 12.61 7.10
C GLU A 122 10.04 12.81 7.00
N GLY A 123 9.27 12.03 7.78
CA GLY A 123 7.80 12.16 7.87
C GLY A 123 7.00 11.46 6.76
N TRP A 124 7.62 11.03 5.66
CA TRP A 124 6.91 10.30 4.60
C TRP A 124 6.36 8.96 5.09
N LEU A 125 7.15 8.17 5.81
CA LEU A 125 6.66 6.89 6.28
C LEU A 125 5.52 7.05 7.30
N ASP A 126 5.53 8.10 8.12
CA ASP A 126 4.45 8.40 9.07
C ASP A 126 3.12 8.67 8.36
N SER A 127 3.14 9.44 7.27
CA SER A 127 1.92 9.76 6.50
C SER A 127 1.38 8.58 5.68
N LEU A 128 2.24 7.60 5.35
CA LEU A 128 1.90 6.49 4.46
C LEU A 128 1.62 5.16 5.21
N VAL A 129 2.06 5.02 6.47
CA VAL A 129 2.04 3.73 7.18
C VAL A 129 0.64 3.12 7.30
N GLU A 130 -0.40 3.95 7.38
CA GLU A 130 -1.80 3.50 7.50
C GLU A 130 -2.30 2.74 6.27
N LEU A 131 -1.71 2.99 5.09
CA LEU A 131 -2.05 2.26 3.85
C LEU A 131 -1.80 0.76 4.00
N ARG A 132 -0.85 0.35 4.84
CA ARG A 132 -0.61 -1.05 5.13
C ARG A 132 -1.82 -1.71 5.78
N ALA A 133 -2.40 -1.06 6.79
CA ALA A 133 -3.58 -1.57 7.48
C ALA A 133 -4.80 -1.58 6.55
N ALA A 134 -4.95 -0.54 5.72
CA ALA A 134 -6.00 -0.45 4.71
C ALA A 134 -5.91 -1.60 3.68
N LEU A 135 -4.72 -1.90 3.16
CA LEU A 135 -4.48 -3.02 2.24
C LEU A 135 -4.82 -4.39 2.86
N MET A 136 -4.49 -4.60 4.14
CA MET A 136 -4.89 -5.83 4.86
C MET A 136 -6.40 -5.91 5.10
N ALA A 137 -7.07 -4.76 5.22
CA ALA A 137 -8.53 -4.68 5.32
C ALA A 137 -9.24 -4.79 3.96
N GLY A 138 -8.50 -4.98 2.85
CA GLY A 138 -9.06 -5.12 1.51
C GLY A 138 -9.29 -3.81 0.76
N ASP A 139 -8.88 -2.66 1.32
CA ASP A 139 -8.85 -1.39 0.60
C ASP A 139 -7.72 -1.41 -0.43
N ARG A 140 -8.09 -1.54 -1.70
CA ARG A 140 -7.17 -1.69 -2.82
C ARG A 140 -6.80 -0.36 -3.47
N ARG A 141 -7.26 0.79 -2.95
CA ARG A 141 -7.02 2.11 -3.56
C ARG A 141 -5.54 2.43 -3.72
N ALA A 142 -4.70 2.15 -2.72
CA ALA A 142 -3.25 2.36 -2.83
C ALA A 142 -2.60 1.48 -3.92
N ALA A 143 -3.01 0.21 -4.03
CA ALA A 143 -2.52 -0.69 -5.07
C ALA A 143 -2.97 -0.23 -6.47
N TYR A 144 -4.20 0.25 -6.59
CA TYR A 144 -4.74 0.82 -7.82
C TYR A 144 -4.02 2.12 -8.22
N LEU A 145 -3.76 3.03 -7.29
CA LEU A 145 -2.97 4.24 -7.56
C LEU A 145 -1.55 3.88 -8.03
N GLY A 146 -0.93 2.84 -7.46
CA GLY A 146 0.34 2.32 -7.97
C GLY A 146 0.22 1.78 -9.41
N TRP A 147 -0.89 1.14 -9.77
CA TRP A 147 -1.13 0.70 -11.14
C TRP A 147 -1.30 1.90 -12.10
N LEU A 148 -2.00 2.96 -11.70
CA LEU A 148 -2.07 4.22 -12.47
C LEU A 148 -0.68 4.81 -12.72
N MET A 149 0.17 4.81 -11.69
CA MET A 149 1.57 5.22 -11.83
C MET A 149 2.30 4.35 -12.87
N GLY A 150 2.07 3.04 -12.89
CA GLY A 150 2.63 2.15 -13.91
C GLY A 150 2.11 2.44 -15.32
N VAL A 151 0.87 2.88 -15.48
CA VAL A 151 0.33 3.35 -16.77
C VAL A 151 1.07 4.60 -17.26
N SER A 152 1.31 5.59 -16.39
CA SER A 152 2.09 6.78 -16.73
C SER A 152 3.56 6.48 -17.06
N LEU A 153 4.09 5.37 -16.55
CA LEU A 153 5.47 4.94 -16.72
C LEU A 153 5.68 3.97 -17.89
N ASP A 154 4.63 3.69 -18.68
CA ASP A 154 4.64 2.71 -19.77
C ASP A 154 5.03 1.28 -19.31
N ASP A 155 4.85 0.97 -18.02
CA ASP A 155 4.98 -0.40 -17.50
C ASP A 155 3.76 -1.27 -17.89
N VAL A 156 2.65 -0.63 -18.26
CA VAL A 156 1.39 -1.27 -18.61
C VAL A 156 1.12 -1.02 -20.08
N SER A 157 0.94 -2.10 -20.86
CA SER A 157 0.60 -1.98 -22.28
C SER A 157 -0.69 -1.16 -22.47
N PRO A 158 -0.75 -0.25 -23.46
CA PRO A 158 -1.93 0.55 -23.74
C PRO A 158 -3.23 -0.26 -23.95
N GLU A 159 -3.10 -1.50 -24.44
CA GLU A 159 -4.22 -2.43 -24.68
C GLU A 159 -4.64 -3.22 -23.42
N SER A 160 -3.90 -3.08 -22.33
CA SER A 160 -4.22 -3.78 -21.08
C SER A 160 -5.55 -3.27 -20.52
N GLU A 161 -6.42 -4.19 -20.13
CA GLU A 161 -7.64 -3.86 -19.43
C GLU A 161 -7.34 -3.23 -18.07
N GLU A 162 -8.03 -2.13 -17.78
CA GLU A 162 -7.98 -1.51 -16.47
C GLU A 162 -8.53 -2.47 -15.40
N PRO A 163 -7.79 -2.69 -14.29
CA PRO A 163 -8.30 -3.49 -13.18
C PRO A 163 -9.54 -2.83 -12.56
N PRO A 164 -10.40 -3.59 -11.86
CA PRO A 164 -11.60 -3.03 -11.24
C PRO A 164 -11.27 -1.79 -10.39
N VAL A 165 -11.90 -0.66 -10.73
CA VAL A 165 -11.74 0.61 -10.01
C VAL A 165 -12.28 0.44 -8.59
N PRO A 166 -11.45 0.61 -7.54
CA PRO A 166 -11.92 0.53 -6.17
C PRO A 166 -12.93 1.65 -5.88
N SER A 167 -13.96 1.35 -5.09
CA SER A 167 -14.92 2.36 -4.63
C SER A 167 -14.25 3.42 -3.76
N GLY A 168 -14.78 4.65 -3.79
CA GLY A 168 -14.24 5.78 -3.02
C GLY A 168 -12.87 6.27 -3.49
N LEU A 169 -12.53 6.13 -4.77
CA LEU A 169 -11.31 6.70 -5.36
C LEU A 169 -11.47 8.20 -5.68
N ASP A 170 -12.71 8.68 -5.78
CA ASP A 170 -13.10 10.09 -5.89
C ASP A 170 -12.88 10.87 -4.58
N GLU A 171 -12.81 10.18 -3.44
CA GLU A 171 -12.52 10.76 -2.12
C GLU A 171 -11.31 10.07 -1.48
N LEU A 172 -10.12 10.65 -1.69
CA LEU A 172 -8.89 10.12 -1.13
C LEU A 172 -8.80 10.41 0.38
N THR A 173 -8.30 9.43 1.14
CA THR A 173 -7.92 9.68 2.54
C THR A 173 -6.59 10.43 2.59
N PRO A 174 -6.23 11.08 3.72
CA PRO A 174 -4.96 11.78 3.85
C PRO A 174 -3.72 10.93 3.51
N ALA A 175 -3.75 9.63 3.83
CA ALA A 175 -2.68 8.70 3.47
C ALA A 175 -2.61 8.42 1.96
N LEU A 176 -3.77 8.37 1.26
CA LEU A 176 -3.82 8.20 -0.19
C LEU A 176 -3.42 9.49 -0.93
N GLU A 177 -3.79 10.65 -0.40
CA GLU A 177 -3.30 11.95 -0.88
C GLU A 177 -1.78 12.05 -0.71
N GLY A 178 -1.28 11.62 0.46
CA GLY A 178 0.16 11.48 0.73
C GLY A 178 0.85 10.57 -0.28
N PHE A 179 0.21 9.45 -0.67
CA PHE A 179 0.74 8.53 -1.67
C PHE A 179 0.80 9.17 -3.07
N VAL A 180 -0.26 9.86 -3.49
CA VAL A 180 -0.31 10.61 -4.76
C VAL A 180 0.79 11.67 -4.79
N LYS A 181 0.95 12.43 -3.70
CA LYS A 181 2.00 13.45 -3.56
C LYS A 181 3.40 12.84 -3.57
N PHE A 182 3.60 11.73 -2.86
CA PHE A 182 4.89 11.04 -2.76
C PHE A 182 5.34 10.47 -4.11
N PHE A 183 4.42 9.96 -4.93
CA PHE A 183 4.77 9.43 -6.25
C PHE A 183 4.51 10.41 -7.41
N ARG A 184 4.07 11.63 -7.12
CA ARG A 184 3.69 12.68 -8.09
C ARG A 184 2.77 12.13 -9.19
N ILE A 185 1.78 11.35 -8.79
CA ILE A 185 0.81 10.76 -9.72
C ILE A 185 -0.06 11.88 -10.28
N ASP A 186 -0.28 11.88 -11.59
CA ASP A 186 -1.09 12.89 -12.26
C ASP A 186 -2.51 12.92 -11.68
N ALA A 187 -2.91 14.09 -11.15
CA ALA A 187 -4.22 14.31 -10.57
C ALA A 187 -5.36 14.08 -11.58
N ASP A 188 -5.09 14.26 -12.88
CA ASP A 188 -6.06 14.12 -13.97
C ASP A 188 -6.30 12.68 -14.29
N LEU A 189 -5.23 11.89 -14.20
CA LEU A 189 -5.29 10.44 -14.28
C LEU A 189 -6.06 9.86 -13.09
N VAL A 190 -5.80 10.35 -11.88
CA VAL A 190 -6.56 9.97 -10.68
C VAL A 190 -8.04 10.36 -10.81
N ALA A 191 -8.34 11.58 -11.27
CA ALA A 191 -9.72 12.03 -11.48
C ALA A 191 -10.42 11.27 -12.62
N ALA A 192 -9.69 10.91 -13.67
CA ALA A 192 -10.19 10.07 -14.76
C ALA A 192 -10.56 8.68 -14.25
N ALA A 193 -9.73 8.11 -13.38
CA ALA A 193 -10.04 6.88 -12.70
C ALA A 193 -11.25 6.99 -11.77
N GLY A 194 -11.25 8.03 -10.91
CA GLY A 194 -12.31 8.30 -9.95
C GLY A 194 -13.70 8.44 -10.58
N SER A 195 -13.81 8.89 -11.83
CA SER A 195 -15.13 8.97 -12.49
C SER A 195 -15.83 7.63 -12.77
N ARG A 196 -15.10 6.51 -12.71
CA ARG A 196 -15.68 5.16 -12.74
C ARG A 196 -15.69 4.48 -11.37
N SER A 197 -15.28 5.19 -10.32
CA SER A 197 -15.37 4.74 -8.94
C SER A 197 -16.82 4.59 -8.53
N GLY A 198 -17.18 3.45 -7.94
CA GLY A 198 -18.46 3.34 -7.25
C GLY A 198 -18.46 4.23 -6.01
N ALA A 199 -19.66 4.70 -5.62
CA ALA A 199 -19.84 5.30 -4.30
C ALA A 199 -19.28 4.33 -3.25
N ARG A 200 -18.55 4.87 -2.28
CA ARG A 200 -18.04 4.10 -1.17
C ARG A 200 -19.24 3.45 -0.47
N GLU A 201 -19.22 2.12 -0.31
CA GLU A 201 -20.08 1.47 0.68
C GLU A 201 -19.55 1.90 2.05
N GLU A 202 -19.98 3.08 2.51
CA GLU A 202 -19.52 3.71 3.74
C GLU A 202 -20.02 3.03 5.01
N ALA A 203 -20.86 2.01 4.89
CA ALA A 203 -21.24 1.23 6.05
C ALA A 203 -20.05 0.34 6.45
N ALA A 204 -19.14 0.91 7.25
CA ALA A 204 -18.44 0.11 8.25
C ALA A 204 -19.49 -0.81 8.88
N PRO A 205 -19.20 -2.12 9.00
CA PRO A 205 -20.22 -3.07 9.37
C PRO A 205 -20.89 -2.61 10.66
N THR A 206 -22.22 -2.50 10.58
CA THR A 206 -23.00 -1.96 11.67
C THR A 206 -22.76 -2.82 12.92
N ALA A 207 -22.91 -2.21 14.10
CA ALA A 207 -22.79 -2.96 15.35
C ALA A 207 -23.72 -4.20 15.36
N ARG A 208 -24.85 -4.12 14.67
CA ARG A 208 -25.80 -5.23 14.49
C ARG A 208 -25.24 -6.36 13.62
N GLU A 209 -24.62 -6.05 12.49
CA GLU A 209 -24.00 -7.05 11.61
C GLU A 209 -22.81 -7.73 12.29
N LEU A 210 -21.96 -6.94 12.95
CA LEU A 210 -20.86 -7.46 13.75
C LEU A 210 -21.38 -8.35 14.90
N ALA A 211 -22.42 -7.93 15.60
CA ALA A 211 -23.01 -8.73 16.67
C ALA A 211 -23.62 -10.05 16.13
N ALA A 212 -24.26 -10.01 14.95
CA ALA A 212 -24.79 -11.21 14.30
C ALA A 212 -23.67 -12.19 13.91
N PHE A 213 -22.59 -11.69 13.32
CA PHE A 213 -21.38 -12.47 13.02
C PHE A 213 -20.76 -13.07 14.28
N ILE A 214 -20.54 -12.25 15.32
CA ILE A 214 -20.01 -12.72 16.61
C ILE A 214 -20.92 -13.80 17.19
N LYS A 215 -22.25 -13.70 17.05
CA LYS A 215 -23.18 -14.74 17.51
C LYS A 215 -23.06 -16.04 16.71
N ALA A 216 -22.71 -15.98 15.42
CA ALA A 216 -22.53 -17.15 14.56
C ALA A 216 -21.22 -17.91 14.82
N ILE A 217 -20.21 -17.28 15.42
CA ILE A 217 -18.95 -17.94 15.79
C ILE A 217 -19.21 -19.00 16.89
N PRO A 218 -18.78 -20.27 16.70
CA PRO A 218 -18.90 -21.31 17.71
C PRO A 218 -18.27 -20.91 19.06
N ALA A 219 -18.86 -21.35 20.18
CA ALA A 219 -18.42 -20.95 21.52
C ALA A 219 -16.92 -21.23 21.78
N ALA A 220 -16.45 -22.44 21.43
CA ALA A 220 -15.04 -22.82 21.60
C ALA A 220 -14.08 -21.92 20.79
N GLU A 221 -14.48 -21.51 19.58
CA GLU A 221 -13.68 -20.61 18.74
C GLU A 221 -13.69 -19.19 19.29
N LYS A 222 -14.85 -18.71 19.75
CA LYS A 222 -14.98 -17.41 20.42
C LYS A 222 -14.12 -17.32 21.67
N ASP A 223 -14.14 -18.35 22.52
CA ASP A 223 -13.33 -18.41 23.74
C ASP A 223 -11.83 -18.39 23.40
N ALA A 224 -11.42 -19.12 22.35
CA ALA A 224 -10.05 -19.09 21.87
C ALA A 224 -9.64 -17.71 21.34
N LEU A 225 -10.52 -17.02 20.60
CA LEU A 225 -10.29 -15.66 20.12
C LEU A 225 -10.17 -14.64 21.26
N LEU A 226 -11.04 -14.73 22.28
CA LEU A 226 -11.00 -13.88 23.47
C LEU A 226 -9.73 -14.12 24.29
N LEU A 227 -9.34 -15.39 24.49
CA LEU A 227 -8.10 -15.74 25.16
C LEU A 227 -6.88 -15.17 24.41
N ARG A 228 -6.87 -15.27 23.08
CA ARG A 228 -5.82 -14.67 22.22
C ARG A 228 -5.78 -13.14 22.35
N ALA A 229 -6.93 -12.48 22.44
CA ALA A 229 -7.03 -11.03 22.65
C ALA A 229 -6.45 -10.61 24.00
N ILE A 230 -6.82 -11.31 25.07
CA ILE A 230 -6.40 -11.02 26.45
C ILE A 230 -4.89 -11.19 26.62
N LYS A 231 -4.31 -12.25 26.03
CA LYS A 231 -2.85 -12.48 26.11
C LYS A 231 -2.03 -11.43 25.34
N GLY A 232 -2.65 -10.67 24.43
CA GLY A 232 -1.93 -9.77 23.53
C GLY A 232 -1.04 -10.52 22.52
N ASP A 233 -1.23 -11.83 22.37
CA ASP A 233 -0.33 -12.73 21.63
C ASP A 233 -0.43 -12.58 20.11
N VAL A 234 -1.37 -11.79 19.59
CA VAL A 234 -1.67 -11.77 18.16
C VAL A 234 -1.71 -10.35 17.60
N PRO A 235 -0.64 -9.93 16.90
CA PRO A 235 -0.74 -8.84 15.95
C PRO A 235 -1.86 -9.14 14.96
N HIS A 236 -2.71 -8.16 14.66
CA HIS A 236 -3.77 -8.23 13.64
C HIS A 236 -5.03 -9.03 13.94
N LEU A 237 -5.34 -9.36 15.21
CA LEU A 237 -6.59 -10.06 15.55
C LEU A 237 -7.82 -9.36 14.96
N ARG A 238 -7.86 -8.02 14.99
CA ARG A 238 -8.93 -7.23 14.36
C ARG A 238 -9.01 -7.46 12.85
N ALA A 239 -7.88 -7.49 12.14
CA ALA A 239 -7.88 -7.70 10.69
C ALA A 239 -8.29 -9.14 10.34
N GLU A 240 -7.86 -10.15 11.12
CA GLU A 240 -8.31 -11.54 10.97
C GLU A 240 -9.84 -11.65 11.11
N LEU A 241 -10.42 -10.98 12.11
CA LEU A 241 -11.87 -10.97 12.35
C LEU A 241 -12.64 -10.25 11.24
N LEU A 242 -12.12 -9.12 10.74
CA LEU A 242 -12.76 -8.41 9.64
C LEU A 242 -12.71 -9.22 8.34
N LEU A 243 -11.60 -9.88 8.04
CA LEU A 243 -11.51 -10.79 6.88
C LEU A 243 -12.49 -11.96 7.03
N SER A 244 -12.55 -12.59 8.21
CA SER A 244 -13.49 -13.68 8.48
C SER A 244 -14.95 -13.22 8.38
N PHE A 245 -15.24 -11.98 8.79
CA PHE A 245 -16.55 -11.38 8.65
C PHE A 245 -16.91 -11.17 7.18
N GLU A 246 -16.01 -10.63 6.36
CA GLU A 246 -16.23 -10.48 4.93
C GLU A 246 -16.40 -11.84 4.22
N ASP A 247 -15.60 -12.84 4.59
CA ASP A 247 -15.71 -14.21 4.08
C ASP A 247 -17.02 -14.90 4.50
N SER A 248 -17.60 -14.49 5.64
CA SER A 248 -18.88 -15.02 6.14
C SER A 248 -20.10 -14.41 5.44
N LYS A 249 -19.94 -13.25 4.79
CA LYS A 249 -21.03 -12.66 4.02
C LYS A 249 -21.32 -13.56 2.81
N PRO A 250 -22.61 -13.82 2.50
CA PRO A 250 -22.93 -14.43 1.22
C PRO A 250 -22.31 -13.59 0.12
N ALA A 251 -21.62 -14.23 -0.82
CA ALA A 251 -21.05 -13.55 -1.98
C ALA A 251 -22.13 -12.61 -2.54
N PRO A 252 -21.82 -11.33 -2.78
CA PRO A 252 -22.83 -10.35 -3.13
C PRO A 252 -23.69 -10.93 -4.24
N GLY A 253 -24.99 -11.07 -3.95
CA GLY A 253 -25.95 -11.55 -4.93
C GLY A 253 -25.75 -10.72 -6.19
N LYS A 254 -25.70 -11.39 -7.35
CA LYS A 254 -25.54 -10.75 -8.66
C LYS A 254 -26.71 -9.81 -8.94
N THR A 255 -26.84 -8.69 -8.24
CA THR A 255 -27.58 -7.54 -8.72
C THR A 255 -26.72 -6.97 -9.82
N ALA A 256 -27.06 -7.36 -11.05
CA ALA A 256 -26.43 -6.91 -12.27
C ALA A 256 -26.67 -5.40 -12.46
N ARG A 257 -25.97 -4.55 -11.70
CA ARG A 257 -25.50 -3.30 -12.30
C ARG A 257 -24.62 -3.74 -13.45
N LYS A 258 -25.00 -3.43 -14.69
CA LYS A 258 -24.16 -3.68 -15.89
C LYS A 258 -22.75 -3.24 -15.51
N LYS A 259 -21.83 -4.19 -15.34
CA LYS A 259 -20.43 -3.85 -15.13
C LYS A 259 -20.04 -3.05 -16.38
N PRO A 260 -19.63 -1.78 -16.24
CA PRO A 260 -19.17 -1.04 -17.39
C PRO A 260 -18.01 -1.83 -18.01
N GLU A 261 -17.97 -1.92 -19.33
CA GLU A 261 -16.92 -2.65 -20.03
C GLU A 261 -15.54 -2.15 -19.55
N PRO A 262 -14.59 -3.05 -19.28
CA PRO A 262 -13.26 -2.65 -18.86
C PRO A 262 -12.69 -1.72 -19.94
N ARG A 263 -12.26 -0.52 -19.51
CA ARG A 263 -11.57 0.39 -20.43
C ARG A 263 -10.13 -0.04 -20.53
N THR A 264 -9.47 0.28 -21.63
CA THR A 264 -8.03 0.04 -21.75
C THR A 264 -7.22 1.14 -21.06
N ALA A 265 -5.94 0.88 -20.81
CA ALA A 265 -5.00 1.90 -20.32
C ALA A 265 -4.93 3.11 -21.27
N ALA A 266 -5.00 2.89 -22.59
CA ALA A 266 -5.04 3.96 -23.60
C ALA A 266 -6.28 4.85 -23.45
N GLU A 267 -7.45 4.26 -23.27
CA GLU A 267 -8.70 5.00 -23.09
C GLU A 267 -8.71 5.81 -21.79
N LEU A 268 -8.08 5.29 -20.74
CA LEU A 268 -7.88 5.98 -19.47
C LEU A 268 -6.95 7.20 -19.64
N LEU A 269 -5.81 7.04 -20.30
CA LEU A 269 -4.88 8.14 -20.58
C LEU A 269 -5.57 9.23 -21.42
N ALA A 270 -6.26 8.84 -22.49
CA ALA A 270 -7.02 9.79 -23.31
C ALA A 270 -8.12 10.52 -22.49
N ALA A 271 -8.70 9.87 -21.48
CA ALA A 271 -9.66 10.50 -20.57
C ALA A 271 -9.01 11.46 -19.57
N ALA A 272 -7.74 11.26 -19.22
CA ALA A 272 -6.94 12.19 -18.43
C ALA A 272 -6.55 13.41 -19.28
N ASP A 273 -6.05 13.20 -20.51
CA ASP A 273 -5.66 14.28 -21.43
C ASP A 273 -6.81 15.23 -21.75
N ARG A 274 -8.01 14.68 -21.99
CA ARG A 274 -9.22 15.50 -22.18
C ARG A 274 -9.52 16.38 -20.97
N ARG A 275 -9.29 15.88 -19.75
CA ARG A 275 -9.49 16.68 -18.52
C ARG A 275 -8.45 17.77 -18.40
N ALA A 276 -7.17 17.45 -18.63
CA ALA A 276 -6.08 18.42 -18.65
C ALA A 276 -6.39 19.58 -19.61
N GLY A 277 -6.78 19.26 -20.85
CA GLY A 277 -7.15 20.26 -21.86
C GLY A 277 -8.32 21.15 -21.42
N THR A 278 -9.35 20.59 -20.79
CA THR A 278 -10.47 21.41 -20.25
C THR A 278 -10.08 22.28 -19.07
N ARG A 279 -9.09 21.89 -18.25
CA ARG A 279 -8.60 22.73 -17.16
C ARG A 279 -7.78 23.89 -17.68
N SER A 280 -6.85 23.63 -18.60
CA SER A 280 -6.03 24.66 -19.24
C SER A 280 -6.88 25.69 -20.01
N ALA A 281 -8.02 25.28 -20.57
CA ALA A 281 -8.96 26.20 -21.24
C ALA A 281 -9.83 27.04 -20.28
N ARG A 282 -9.85 26.71 -18.98
CA ARG A 282 -10.64 27.41 -17.95
C ARG A 282 -9.78 28.29 -17.02
N ALA A 283 -8.45 28.11 -17.04
CA ALA A 283 -7.47 28.89 -16.29
C ALA A 283 -7.04 30.12 -17.09
#